data_AF-U1N9V6-F1
#
_entry.id   AF-U1N9V6-F1
#
_cell.length_a   1.000
_cell.length_b   1.000
_cell.length_c   1.000
_cell.angle_alpha   90.00
_cell.angle_beta   90.00
_cell.angle_gamma   90.00
#
_symmetry.space_group_name_H-M   'P 1'
#
loop_
_entity.id
_entity.type
_entity.pdbx_description
1 polymer ?
#
loop_
_entity_poly.entity_id
_entity_poly.type
_entity_poly.pdbx_seq_one_letter_code
_entity_poly.pdbx_strand_id
1 'polypeptide(L)'
;MIPQRVYEELGGAPDRSTPGQTPINSAIDTGWVVVADELDHTNPTVSSVMDGVRGFIARESNRSEDNIEKADTALGGVAAHLLESGKAASICVLTTDDDAGNGVVTAIEAHGFDGQITFKDGFELIAEIT
;
A
#
# COMPACT_ATOMS: atom_id res chain seq x y z
N MET A 1 -1.08 9.03 0.95
CA MET A 1 -1.05 8.61 -0.46
C MET A 1 -1.61 7.19 -0.54
N ILE A 2 -2.32 6.83 -1.61
CA ILE A 2 -2.83 5.46 -1.83
C ILE A 2 -2.36 4.94 -3.20
N PRO A 3 -2.10 3.63 -3.37
CA PRO A 3 -1.84 3.07 -4.69
C PRO A 3 -3.07 3.25 -5.62
N GLN A 4 -2.84 3.52 -6.90
CA GLN A 4 -3.91 3.61 -7.91
C GLN A 4 -4.80 2.36 -7.91
N ARG A 5 -4.19 1.18 -7.76
CA ARG A 5 -4.91 -0.09 -7.70
C ARG A 5 -5.95 -0.15 -6.57
N VAL A 6 -5.61 0.38 -5.39
CA VAL A 6 -6.51 0.44 -4.23
C VAL A 6 -7.65 1.43 -4.50
N TYR A 7 -7.34 2.57 -5.10
CA TYR A 7 -8.35 3.56 -5.49
C TYR A 7 -9.41 2.97 -6.45
N GLU A 8 -8.96 2.22 -7.46
CA GLU A 8 -9.84 1.56 -8.43
C GLU A 8 -10.78 0.53 -7.76
N GLU A 9 -10.27 -0.23 -6.78
CA GLU A 9 -11.06 -1.24 -6.05
C GLU A 9 -12.08 -0.64 -5.09
N LEU A 10 -11.82 0.56 -4.54
CA LEU A 10 -12.77 1.32 -3.74
C LEU A 10 -13.89 1.98 -4.57
N GLY A 11 -13.97 1.71 -5.87
CA GLY A 11 -14.98 2.30 -6.75
C GLY A 11 -14.58 3.66 -7.31
N GLY A 12 -13.28 3.98 -7.32
CA GLY A 12 -12.70 5.18 -7.95
C GLY A 12 -12.77 5.20 -9.49
N ALA A 13 -13.27 4.14 -10.12
CA ALA A 13 -13.54 4.13 -11.56
C ALA A 13 -14.80 4.97 -11.88
N PRO A 14 -14.73 5.93 -12.83
CA PRO A 14 -15.82 6.89 -13.10
C PRO A 14 -17.16 6.23 -13.48
N ASP A 15 -17.13 5.00 -14.00
CA ASP A 15 -18.31 4.29 -14.52
C ASP A 15 -18.98 3.34 -13.52
N ARG A 16 -18.58 3.32 -12.25
CA ARG A 16 -19.22 2.47 -11.22
C ARG A 16 -19.59 3.26 -9.97
N SER A 17 -20.46 4.26 -10.11
CA SER A 17 -20.98 5.02 -8.96
C SER A 17 -22.47 4.81 -8.77
N THR A 18 -22.82 4.20 -7.64
CA THR A 18 -24.10 4.45 -6.96
C THR A 18 -24.06 5.88 -6.38
N PRO A 19 -25.16 6.66 -6.38
CA PRO A 19 -25.13 8.07 -5.95
C PRO A 19 -24.77 8.24 -4.46
N GLY A 20 -23.62 8.86 -4.22
CA GLY A 20 -23.06 9.24 -2.92
C GLY A 20 -21.54 9.30 -3.05
N GLN A 21 -20.89 10.42 -2.73
CA GLN A 21 -19.43 10.49 -2.82
C GLN A 21 -18.83 9.41 -1.92
N THR A 22 -18.18 8.40 -2.51
CA THR A 22 -17.41 7.41 -1.74
C THR A 22 -16.45 8.17 -0.81
N PRO A 23 -16.32 7.81 0.48
CA PRO A 23 -15.48 8.55 1.44
C PRO A 23 -14.07 8.88 0.94
N ILE A 24 -13.51 8.04 0.06
CA ILE A 24 -12.20 8.26 -0.56
C ILE A 24 -12.18 9.45 -1.53
N ASN A 25 -13.23 9.67 -2.32
CA ASN A 25 -13.31 10.80 -3.25
C ASN A 25 -13.40 12.12 -2.48
N SER A 26 -14.18 12.19 -1.40
CA SER A 26 -14.21 13.39 -0.55
C SER A 26 -12.86 13.65 0.12
N ALA A 27 -12.13 12.61 0.54
CA ALA A 27 -10.78 12.75 1.11
C ALA A 27 -9.76 13.25 0.07
N ILE A 28 -9.91 12.87 -1.20
CA ILE A 28 -9.11 13.39 -2.32
C ILE A 28 -9.47 14.85 -2.60
N ASP A 29 -10.77 15.16 -2.75
CA ASP A 29 -11.27 16.51 -3.04
C ASP A 29 -10.82 17.54 -1.99
N THR A 30 -10.72 17.09 -0.73
CA THR A 30 -10.29 17.92 0.42
C THR A 30 -8.78 17.89 0.66
N GLY A 31 -8.01 17.19 -0.17
CA GLY A 31 -6.54 17.17 -0.14
C GLY A 31 -5.92 16.29 0.95
N TRP A 32 -6.72 15.49 1.67
CA TRP A 32 -6.21 14.54 2.67
C TRP A 32 -5.54 13.33 2.03
N VAL A 33 -6.00 12.93 0.84
CA VAL A 33 -5.47 11.76 0.11
C VAL A 33 -5.02 12.18 -1.29
N VAL A 34 -3.89 11.62 -1.70
CA VAL A 34 -3.38 11.71 -3.07
C VAL A 34 -3.26 10.28 -3.60
N VAL A 35 -3.71 10.05 -4.84
CA VAL A 35 -3.50 8.77 -5.54
C VAL A 35 -2.09 8.78 -6.13
N ALA A 36 -1.34 7.71 -5.88
CA ALA A 36 -0.01 7.53 -6.45
C ALA A 36 -0.09 7.34 -7.97
N ASP A 37 0.98 7.72 -8.67
CA ASP A 37 1.14 7.38 -10.08
C ASP A 37 1.13 5.85 -10.28
N GLU A 38 0.81 5.41 -11.49
CA GLU A 38 0.85 4.00 -11.87
C GLU A 38 2.26 3.43 -11.64
N LEU A 39 2.32 2.24 -11.03
CA LEU A 39 3.59 1.59 -10.73
C LEU A 39 4.24 1.07 -12.01
N ASP A 40 5.51 1.42 -12.20
CA ASP A 40 6.33 0.82 -13.25
C ASP A 40 6.74 -0.61 -12.85
N HIS A 41 5.97 -1.58 -13.31
CA HIS A 41 6.26 -3.01 -13.08
C HIS A 41 7.52 -3.52 -13.77
N THR A 42 8.16 -2.71 -14.65
CA THR A 42 9.46 -3.07 -15.24
C THR A 42 10.63 -2.66 -14.35
N ASN A 43 10.39 -1.83 -13.33
CA ASN A 43 11.37 -1.51 -12.31
C ASN A 43 11.62 -2.76 -11.42
N PRO A 44 12.87 -3.28 -11.37
CA PRO A 44 13.17 -4.50 -10.66
C PRO A 44 12.99 -4.38 -9.14
N THR A 45 13.28 -3.23 -8.54
CA THR A 45 13.08 -2.98 -7.11
C THR A 45 11.60 -3.02 -6.78
N VAL A 46 10.77 -2.31 -7.55
CA VAL A 46 9.31 -2.30 -7.37
C VAL A 46 8.74 -3.71 -7.51
N SER A 47 9.08 -4.44 -8.59
CA SER A 47 8.57 -5.79 -8.80
C SER A 47 9.00 -6.77 -7.70
N SER A 48 10.28 -6.75 -7.32
CA SER A 48 10.84 -7.65 -6.30
C SER A 48 10.25 -7.37 -4.91
N VAL A 49 10.02 -6.10 -4.56
CA VAL A 49 9.31 -5.75 -3.32
C VAL A 49 7.88 -6.28 -3.36
N MET A 50 7.13 -6.06 -4.44
CA MET A 50 5.76 -6.54 -4.56
C MET A 50 5.67 -8.08 -4.45
N ASP A 51 6.60 -8.81 -5.05
CA ASP A 51 6.66 -10.27 -4.94
C ASP A 51 7.10 -10.71 -3.52
N GLY A 52 8.00 -9.96 -2.88
CA GLY A 52 8.37 -10.16 -1.47
C GLY A 52 7.18 -10.03 -0.53
N VAL A 53 6.36 -8.98 -0.70
CA VAL A 53 5.13 -8.78 0.07
C VAL A 53 4.16 -9.94 -0.17
N ARG A 54 3.94 -10.32 -1.43
CA ARG A 54 3.04 -11.44 -1.79
C ARG A 54 3.46 -12.72 -1.07
N GLY A 55 4.75 -13.04 -1.13
CA GLY A 55 5.29 -14.24 -0.52
C GLY A 55 5.25 -14.19 1.01
N PHE A 56 5.39 -13.01 1.63
CA PHE A 56 5.25 -12.87 3.08
C PHE A 56 3.82 -13.19 3.51
N ILE A 57 2.83 -12.52 2.92
CA ILE A 57 1.41 -12.70 3.28
C ILE A 57 0.98 -14.15 3.04
N ALA A 58 1.40 -14.77 1.94
CA ALA A 58 1.09 -16.17 1.66
C ALA A 58 1.62 -17.13 2.75
N ARG A 59 2.82 -16.86 3.29
CA ARG A 59 3.42 -17.66 4.36
C ARG A 59 2.69 -17.47 5.70
N GLU A 60 2.41 -16.23 6.09
CA GLU A 60 1.77 -15.93 7.37
C GLU A 60 0.29 -16.34 7.40
N SER A 61 -0.45 -16.05 6.33
CA SER A 61 -1.88 -16.40 6.23
C SER A 61 -2.14 -17.87 5.87
N ASN A 62 -1.10 -18.65 5.56
CA ASN A 62 -1.18 -20.01 5.03
C ASN A 62 -2.12 -20.12 3.81
N ARG A 63 -2.13 -19.07 2.97
CA ARG A 63 -2.89 -19.00 1.70
C ARG A 63 -1.92 -19.12 0.53
N SER A 64 -2.41 -19.61 -0.61
CA SER A 64 -1.63 -19.54 -1.86
C SER A 64 -1.33 -18.09 -2.23
N GLU A 65 -0.13 -17.83 -2.77
CA GLU A 65 0.25 -16.55 -3.36
C GLU A 65 -0.75 -16.09 -4.44
N ASP A 66 -1.36 -17.03 -5.16
CA ASP A 66 -2.39 -16.76 -6.17
C ASP A 66 -3.68 -16.14 -5.59
N ASN A 67 -3.89 -16.25 -4.28
CA ASN A 67 -5.04 -15.73 -3.56
C ASN A 67 -4.73 -14.45 -2.79
N ILE A 68 -3.53 -13.89 -2.93
CA ILE A 68 -3.14 -12.63 -2.29
C ILE A 68 -3.59 -11.46 -3.18
N GLU A 69 -4.19 -10.45 -2.57
CA GLU A 69 -4.77 -9.33 -3.29
C GLU A 69 -3.67 -8.44 -3.86
N LYS A 70 -3.85 -7.97 -5.10
CA LYS A 70 -2.87 -7.07 -5.75
C LYS A 70 -2.81 -5.70 -5.07
N ALA A 71 -3.88 -5.32 -4.36
CA ALA A 71 -3.91 -4.12 -3.54
C ALA A 71 -2.85 -4.15 -2.43
N ASP A 72 -2.73 -5.27 -1.73
CA ASP A 72 -1.79 -5.43 -0.60
C ASP A 72 -0.35 -5.23 -1.06
N THR A 73 0.02 -5.85 -2.18
CA THR A 73 1.39 -5.75 -2.71
C THR A 73 1.67 -4.37 -3.29
N ALA A 74 0.66 -3.67 -3.80
CA ALA A 74 0.80 -2.32 -4.34
C ALA A 74 1.20 -1.29 -3.27
N LEU A 75 0.88 -1.51 -1.99
CA LEU A 75 1.39 -0.68 -0.89
C LEU A 75 2.93 -0.71 -0.85
N GLY A 76 3.51 -1.91 -0.94
CA GLY A 76 4.96 -2.09 -0.99
C GLY A 76 5.60 -1.50 -2.25
N GLY A 77 4.95 -1.68 -3.41
CA GLY A 77 5.43 -1.11 -4.66
C GLY A 77 5.53 0.42 -4.64
N VAL A 78 4.49 1.11 -4.11
CA VAL A 78 4.52 2.57 -3.95
C VAL A 78 5.61 3.00 -2.96
N ALA A 79 5.75 2.29 -1.85
CA ALA A 79 6.80 2.58 -0.88
C ALA A 79 8.20 2.48 -1.49
N ALA A 80 8.47 1.39 -2.22
CA ALA A 80 9.74 1.17 -2.92
C ALA A 80 10.03 2.29 -3.92
N HIS A 81 9.04 2.64 -4.76
CA HIS A 81 9.20 3.72 -5.74
C HIS A 81 9.54 5.06 -5.09
N LEU A 82 8.86 5.42 -4.00
CA LEU A 82 9.06 6.71 -3.32
C LEU A 82 10.44 6.80 -2.64
N LEU A 83 10.91 5.70 -2.04
CA LEU A 83 12.24 5.63 -1.41
C LEU A 83 13.35 5.62 -2.46
N GLU A 84 13.23 4.77 -3.49
CA GLU A 84 14.24 4.65 -4.56
C GLU A 84 14.40 5.96 -5.35
N SER A 85 13.29 6.66 -5.60
CA SER A 85 13.31 7.96 -6.30
C SER A 85 13.75 9.13 -5.41
N GLY A 86 13.96 8.91 -4.11
CA GLY A 86 14.31 9.96 -3.15
C GLY A 86 13.18 10.99 -2.92
N LYS A 87 11.94 10.68 -3.35
CA LYS A 87 10.76 11.53 -3.11
C LYS A 87 10.33 11.51 -1.63
N ALA A 88 10.72 10.49 -0.89
CA ALA A 88 10.53 10.39 0.56
C ALA A 88 11.81 9.88 1.23
N ALA A 89 12.13 10.42 2.42
CA ALA A 89 13.23 9.93 3.26
C ALA A 89 12.78 8.82 4.23
N SER A 90 11.48 8.76 4.52
CA SER A 90 10.85 7.70 5.29
C SER A 90 9.37 7.59 4.94
N ILE A 91 8.78 6.42 5.19
CA ILE A 91 7.40 6.09 4.86
C ILE A 91 6.72 5.42 6.06
N CYS A 92 5.48 5.82 6.32
CA CYS A 92 4.59 5.10 7.22
C CYS A 92 3.49 4.43 6.39
N VAL A 93 3.41 3.10 6.45
CA VAL A 93 2.33 2.31 5.87
C VAL A 93 1.22 2.22 6.89
N LEU A 94 0.01 2.56 6.48
CA LEU A 94 -1.20 2.48 7.30
C LEU A 94 -2.16 1.50 6.65
N THR A 95 -2.45 0.41 7.35
CA THR A 95 -3.43 -0.60 6.96
C THR A 95 -3.99 -1.25 8.23
N THR A 96 -5.16 -1.89 8.13
CA THR A 96 -5.73 -2.71 9.21
C THR A 96 -5.40 -4.20 9.03
N ASP A 97 -4.66 -4.54 7.98
CA ASP A 97 -4.18 -5.90 7.73
C ASP A 97 -2.71 -5.97 8.17
N ASP A 98 -2.48 -6.63 9.30
CA ASP A 98 -1.15 -6.79 9.90
C ASP A 98 -0.19 -7.56 9.00
N ASP A 99 -0.66 -8.60 8.29
CA ASP A 99 0.20 -9.40 7.42
C ASP A 99 0.66 -8.56 6.21
N ALA A 100 -0.24 -7.75 5.65
CA ALA A 100 0.12 -6.81 4.60
C ALA A 100 1.09 -5.73 5.10
N GLY A 101 0.84 -5.14 6.27
CA GLY A 101 1.69 -4.12 6.88
C GLY A 101 3.11 -4.62 7.16
N ASN A 102 3.21 -5.75 7.86
CA ASN A 102 4.49 -6.39 8.19
C ASN A 102 5.20 -6.93 6.95
N GLY A 103 4.45 -7.42 5.97
CA GLY A 103 5.00 -7.85 4.68
C GLY A 103 5.67 -6.70 3.92
N VAL A 104 5.05 -5.52 3.91
CA VAL A 104 5.65 -4.32 3.30
C VAL A 104 6.94 -3.90 4.02
N VAL A 105 6.93 -3.81 5.36
CA VAL A 105 8.14 -3.48 6.13
C VAL A 105 9.26 -4.46 5.81
N THR A 106 8.98 -5.76 5.95
CA THR A 106 9.96 -6.83 5.73
C THR A 106 10.55 -6.77 4.31
N ALA A 107 9.70 -6.60 3.29
CA ALA A 107 10.15 -6.55 1.91
C ALA A 107 10.98 -5.30 1.61
N ILE A 108 10.61 -4.13 2.15
CA ILE A 108 11.34 -2.88 1.93
C ILE A 108 12.71 -2.90 2.62
N GLU A 109 12.78 -3.37 3.87
CA GLU A 109 14.05 -3.51 4.60
C GLU A 109 14.99 -4.50 3.90
N ALA A 110 14.48 -5.61 3.39
CA ALA A 110 15.27 -6.57 2.59
C ALA A 110 15.91 -5.96 1.33
N HIS A 111 15.44 -4.79 0.85
CA HIS A 111 16.00 -4.06 -0.28
C HIS A 111 16.90 -2.88 0.14
N GLY A 112 17.35 -2.85 1.40
CA GLY A 112 18.36 -1.89 1.90
C GLY A 112 17.78 -0.54 2.34
N PHE A 113 16.46 -0.49 2.58
CA PHE A 113 15.78 0.68 3.12
C PHE A 113 15.48 0.54 4.62
N ASP A 114 16.34 -0.17 5.34
CA ASP A 114 16.22 -0.39 6.79
C ASP A 114 15.97 0.92 7.55
N GLY A 115 14.97 0.91 8.44
CA GLY A 115 14.59 2.08 9.25
C GLY A 115 13.97 3.25 8.48
N GLN A 116 13.76 3.14 7.16
CA GLN A 116 13.05 4.13 6.36
C GLN A 116 11.56 3.79 6.17
N ILE A 117 11.10 2.68 6.74
CA ILE A 117 9.72 2.21 6.64
C ILE A 117 9.19 1.84 8.02
N THR A 118 7.95 2.22 8.31
CA THR A 118 7.24 1.80 9.52
C THR A 118 5.81 1.39 9.18
N PHE A 119 5.27 0.41 9.89
CA PHE A 119 3.87 0.03 9.82
C PHE A 119 3.11 0.58 11.03
N LYS A 120 1.89 1.09 10.81
CA LYS A 120 0.90 1.39 11.84
C LYS A 120 -0.41 0.69 11.53
N ASP A 121 -0.98 0.00 12.52
CA ASP A 121 -2.31 -0.56 12.43
C ASP A 121 -3.37 0.58 12.48
N GLY A 122 -4.33 0.50 11.56
CA GLY A 122 -5.38 1.51 11.44
C GLY A 122 -6.38 1.55 12.61
N PHE A 123 -6.68 0.41 13.22
CA PHE A 123 -7.56 0.35 14.39
C PHE A 123 -6.88 0.92 15.63
N GLU A 124 -5.60 0.61 15.83
CA GLU A 124 -4.80 1.20 16.91
C GLU A 124 -4.69 2.72 16.74
N LEU A 125 -4.40 3.20 15.54
CA LEU A 125 -4.31 4.64 15.28
C LEU A 125 -5.64 5.36 15.58
N ILE A 126 -6.78 4.78 15.21
CA ILE A 126 -8.09 5.35 15.52
C ILE A 126 -8.30 5.44 17.04
N ALA A 127 -7.89 4.43 17.80
CA ALA A 127 -7.99 4.43 19.26
C ALA A 127 -7.07 5.48 19.93
N GLU A 128 -5.95 5.85 19.31
CA GLU A 128 -5.04 6.89 19.83
C GLU A 128 -5.58 8.32 19.64
N ILE A 129 -6.45 8.54 18.65
CA ILE A 129 -6.93 9.87 18.26
C ILE A 129 -8.38 10.16 18.66
N THR A 130 -9.05 9.20 19.33
CA THR A 130 -10.46 9.30 19.77
C THR A 130 -10.54 9.27 21.29
#